data_AF-A0A7W9WEH9-F1
#
_entry.id   AF-A0A7W9WEH9-F1
#
_cell.length_a   1.000
_cell.length_b   1.000
_cell.length_c   1.000
_cell.angle_alpha   90.00
_cell.angle_beta   90.00
_cell.angle_gamma   90.00
#
_symmetry.space_group_name_H-M   'P 1'
#
loop_
_entity.id
_entity.type
_entity.pdbx_description
1 polymer ?
#
loop_
_entity_poly.entity_id
_entity_poly.type
_entity_poly.pdbx_seq_one_letter_code
_entity_poly.pdbx_strand_id
1 'polypeptide(L)'
;MKAIGLTAFGGPEVLVVPAESVVRVPAGATGIEAATLPMNGLTARMALDLLELPAGATVAVTGAAGAVGGYAVQLAKADGFRVIADAGPKDEQLVYDVGADVVLPRGVPGDGTKEGGRRRRRTRRHRGRRRARRPRGT
;
A
#
# COMPACT_ATOMS: atom_id res chain seq x y z
N MET A 1 22.42 6.36 28.40
CA MET A 1 21.71 5.51 27.41
C MET A 1 20.74 6.43 26.67
N LYS A 2 20.72 6.44 25.32
CA LYS A 2 19.77 7.28 24.54
C LYS A 2 18.54 6.45 24.19
N ALA A 3 17.36 7.04 24.33
CA ALA A 3 16.08 6.41 24.04
C ALA A 3 15.23 7.30 23.12
N ILE A 4 14.34 6.67 22.36
CA ILE A 4 13.32 7.31 21.51
C ILE A 4 11.97 6.70 21.85
N GLY A 5 10.89 7.46 21.72
CA GLY A 5 9.56 7.00 22.07
C GLY A 5 8.46 7.66 21.26
N LEU A 6 7.25 7.12 21.38
CA LEU A 6 6.06 7.62 20.69
C LEU A 6 5.19 8.41 21.67
N THR A 7 4.89 9.67 21.34
CA THR A 7 4.13 10.60 22.20
C THR A 7 3.16 11.43 21.37
N ALA A 8 2.25 12.15 22.02
CA ALA A 8 1.43 13.16 21.35
C ALA A 8 2.30 14.30 20.77
N PHE A 9 1.84 14.91 19.67
CA PHE A 9 2.60 15.91 18.89
C PHE A 9 3.00 17.14 19.70
N GLY A 10 4.22 17.65 19.46
CA GLY A 10 4.68 18.94 19.99
C GLY A 10 4.92 18.91 21.50
N GLY A 11 6.08 18.43 21.91
CA GLY A 11 6.45 18.33 23.33
C GLY A 11 7.31 19.51 23.83
N PRO A 12 7.26 19.83 25.12
CA PRO A 12 8.27 20.67 25.77
C PRO A 12 9.67 20.04 25.69
N GLU A 13 10.72 20.78 26.08
CA GLU A 13 12.11 20.29 26.09
C GLU A 13 12.30 19.01 26.94
N VAL A 14 11.42 18.79 27.92
CA VAL A 14 11.39 17.58 28.77
C VAL A 14 9.97 17.04 28.85
N LEU A 15 9.80 15.76 28.54
CA LEU A 15 8.51 15.07 28.56
C LEU A 15 8.60 13.77 29.39
N VAL A 16 7.61 13.55 30.26
CA VAL A 16 7.46 12.30 31.02
C VAL A 16 6.54 11.37 30.23
N VAL A 17 6.97 10.13 30.01
CA VAL A 17 6.24 9.13 29.22
C VAL A 17 6.27 7.78 29.93
N PRO A 18 5.31 6.89 29.66
CA PRO A 18 5.37 5.51 30.13
C PRO A 18 6.65 4.81 29.65
N ALA A 19 7.22 3.93 30.47
CA ALA A 19 8.47 3.24 30.16
C ALA A 19 8.33 2.31 28.94
N GLU A 20 7.15 1.76 28.73
CA GLU A 20 6.77 0.95 27.58
C GLU A 20 6.68 1.75 26.27
N SER A 21 6.59 3.08 26.34
CA SER A 21 6.54 3.95 25.16
C SER A 21 7.92 4.35 24.64
N VAL A 22 9.01 3.90 25.29
CA VAL A 22 10.39 4.21 24.91
C VAL A 22 11.19 2.95 24.61
N VAL A 23 12.04 3.05 23.59
CA VAL A 23 12.99 2.01 23.19
C VAL A 23 14.39 2.58 23.06
N ARG A 24 15.40 1.71 23.12
CA ARG A 24 16.79 2.11 22.93
C ARG A 24 16.99 2.62 21.50
N VAL A 25 17.73 3.73 21.36
CA VAL A 25 18.16 4.22 20.04
C VAL A 25 19.05 3.16 19.36
N PRO A 26 18.80 2.82 18.08
CA PRO A 26 19.66 1.92 17.31
C PRO A 26 21.13 2.36 17.33
N ALA A 27 22.04 1.40 17.36
CA ALA A 27 23.47 1.70 17.33
C ALA A 27 23.82 2.43 16.02
N GLY A 28 24.58 3.52 16.11
CA GLY A 28 25.02 4.31 14.96
C GLY A 28 24.01 5.35 14.46
N ALA A 29 22.74 5.33 14.91
CA ALA A 29 21.75 6.33 14.51
C ALA A 29 21.95 7.65 15.27
N THR A 30 21.85 8.75 14.54
CA THR A 30 21.72 10.10 15.11
C THR A 30 20.37 10.26 15.81
N GLY A 31 20.23 11.28 16.67
CA GLY A 31 18.94 11.57 17.30
C GLY A 31 17.84 11.93 16.29
N ILE A 32 18.21 12.59 15.19
CA ILE A 32 17.28 12.98 14.13
C ILE A 32 16.78 11.75 13.38
N GLU A 33 17.67 10.87 12.95
CA GLU A 33 17.30 9.61 12.29
C GLU A 33 16.47 8.73 13.21
N ALA A 34 16.88 8.63 14.48
CA ALA A 34 16.18 7.82 15.45
C ALA A 34 14.75 8.34 15.72
N ALA A 35 14.52 9.65 15.69
CA ALA A 35 13.22 10.25 15.91
C ALA A 35 12.20 9.98 14.79
N THR A 36 12.63 9.64 13.58
CA THR A 36 11.70 9.34 12.46
C THR A 36 11.13 7.92 12.52
N LEU A 37 11.75 7.03 13.30
CA LEU A 37 11.42 5.61 13.37
C LEU A 37 10.10 5.31 14.08
N PRO A 38 9.82 5.80 15.31
CA PRO A 38 8.78 5.21 16.16
C PRO A 38 7.40 5.27 15.54
N MET A 39 6.98 6.45 15.07
CA MET A 39 5.64 6.64 14.52
C MET A 39 5.48 5.92 13.18
N ASN A 40 6.41 6.14 12.24
CA ASN A 40 6.28 5.62 10.89
C ASN A 40 6.46 4.10 10.84
N GLY A 41 7.49 3.58 11.52
CA GLY A 41 7.79 2.15 11.57
C GLY A 41 6.71 1.35 12.30
N LEU A 42 6.22 1.84 13.45
CA LEU A 42 5.13 1.17 14.17
C LEU A 42 3.84 1.16 13.35
N THR A 43 3.51 2.28 12.70
CA THR A 43 2.32 2.37 11.82
C THR A 43 2.42 1.35 10.68
N ALA A 44 3.56 1.27 10.01
CA ALA A 44 3.78 0.30 8.94
C ALA A 44 3.68 -1.15 9.45
N ARG A 45 4.29 -1.45 10.61
CA ARG A 45 4.24 -2.79 11.21
C ARG A 45 2.81 -3.21 11.56
N MET A 46 2.06 -2.35 12.24
CA MET A 46 0.66 -2.61 12.58
C MET A 46 -0.20 -2.82 11.33
N ALA A 47 0.03 -2.03 10.27
CA ALA A 47 -0.69 -2.19 9.02
C ALA A 47 -0.43 -3.56 8.37
N LEU A 48 0.83 -4.05 8.39
CA LEU A 48 1.17 -5.37 7.87
C LEU A 48 0.59 -6.50 8.72
N ASP A 49 0.68 -6.38 10.05
CA ASP A 49 0.16 -7.39 10.98
C ASP A 49 -1.36 -7.58 10.80
N LEU A 50 -2.10 -6.48 10.57
CA LEU A 50 -3.55 -6.51 10.32
C LEU A 50 -3.95 -7.22 9.03
N LEU A 51 -3.04 -7.41 8.07
CA LEU A 51 -3.35 -8.10 6.81
C LEU A 51 -3.37 -9.62 6.98
N GLU A 52 -2.77 -10.16 8.05
CA GLU A 52 -2.71 -11.60 8.36
C GLU A 52 -2.30 -12.46 7.15
N LEU A 53 -1.33 -11.98 6.37
CA LEU A 53 -0.97 -12.61 5.11
C LEU A 53 -0.22 -13.93 5.34
N PRO A 54 -0.47 -14.97 4.52
CA PRO A 54 0.31 -16.19 4.57
C PRO A 54 1.75 -15.92 4.10
N ALA A 55 2.70 -16.75 4.57
CA ALA A 55 4.10 -16.66 4.16
C ALA A 55 4.24 -16.68 2.63
N GLY A 56 5.07 -15.79 2.09
CA GLY A 56 5.30 -15.66 0.65
C GLY A 56 4.16 -14.99 -0.14
N ALA A 57 3.15 -14.44 0.54
CA ALA A 57 2.12 -13.62 -0.10
C ALA A 57 2.70 -12.40 -0.83
N THR A 58 1.88 -11.79 -1.68
CA THR A 58 2.20 -10.52 -2.35
C THR A 58 1.43 -9.39 -1.69
N VAL A 59 2.12 -8.28 -1.40
CA VAL A 59 1.52 -7.06 -0.85
C VAL A 59 1.71 -5.90 -1.84
N ALA A 60 0.68 -5.06 -1.94
CA ALA A 60 0.74 -3.81 -2.69
C ALA A 60 0.87 -2.63 -1.72
N VAL A 61 1.89 -1.79 -1.91
CA VAL A 61 2.15 -0.60 -1.09
C VAL A 61 1.92 0.66 -1.91
N THR A 62 0.94 1.46 -1.50
CA THR A 62 0.70 2.79 -2.07
C THR A 62 1.45 3.86 -1.29
N GLY A 63 1.87 4.93 -1.97
CA GLY A 63 2.70 5.98 -1.38
C GLY A 63 4.07 5.47 -0.92
N ALA A 64 4.67 4.50 -1.62
CA ALA A 64 5.87 3.80 -1.16
C ALA A 64 7.10 4.70 -0.97
N ALA A 65 7.17 5.82 -1.69
CA ALA A 65 8.22 6.85 -1.50
C ALA A 65 8.02 7.72 -0.24
N GLY A 66 6.88 7.59 0.44
CA GLY A 66 6.56 8.35 1.65
C GLY A 66 7.13 7.72 2.92
N ALA A 67 7.05 8.46 4.04
CA ALA A 67 7.63 8.04 5.32
C ALA A 67 7.13 6.67 5.80
N VAL A 68 5.81 6.44 5.82
CA VAL A 68 5.24 5.13 6.24
C VAL A 68 5.42 4.07 5.16
N GLY A 69 5.18 4.42 3.90
CA GLY A 69 5.25 3.49 2.77
C GLY A 69 6.64 2.87 2.61
N GLY A 70 7.70 3.66 2.79
CA GLY A 70 9.07 3.16 2.71
C GLY A 70 9.41 2.13 3.81
N TYR A 71 8.91 2.33 5.03
CA TYR A 71 9.04 1.30 6.07
C TYR A 71 8.18 0.07 5.75
N ALA A 72 6.97 0.25 5.21
CA ALA A 72 6.10 -0.87 4.85
C ALA A 72 6.74 -1.77 3.78
N VAL A 73 7.39 -1.20 2.77
CA VAL A 73 8.15 -1.96 1.77
C VAL A 73 9.27 -2.76 2.45
N GLN A 74 10.13 -2.11 3.22
CA GLN A 74 11.27 -2.79 3.87
C GLN A 74 10.82 -3.91 4.82
N LEU A 75 9.82 -3.65 5.66
CA LEU A 75 9.28 -4.62 6.61
C LEU A 75 8.63 -5.79 5.87
N ALA A 76 7.82 -5.53 4.84
CA ALA A 76 7.21 -6.59 4.04
C ALA A 76 8.25 -7.48 3.35
N LYS A 77 9.35 -6.90 2.86
CA LYS A 77 10.47 -7.65 2.31
C LYS A 77 11.19 -8.49 3.36
N ALA A 78 11.41 -7.94 4.54
CA ALA A 78 12.01 -8.67 5.66
C ALA A 78 11.14 -9.86 6.11
N ASP A 79 9.81 -9.72 6.04
CA ASP A 79 8.84 -10.77 6.32
C ASP A 79 8.71 -11.81 5.16
N GLY A 80 9.45 -11.62 4.07
CA GLY A 80 9.51 -12.56 2.94
C GLY A 80 8.38 -12.42 1.93
N PHE A 81 7.65 -11.30 1.94
CA PHE A 81 6.62 -11.03 0.94
C PHE A 81 7.21 -10.55 -0.39
N ARG A 82 6.45 -10.78 -1.46
CA ARG A 82 6.64 -10.07 -2.73
C ARG A 82 5.98 -8.70 -2.62
N VAL A 83 6.71 -7.63 -2.95
CA VAL A 83 6.22 -6.27 -2.82
C VAL A 83 6.03 -5.62 -4.19
N ILE A 84 4.81 -5.16 -4.43
CA ILE A 84 4.46 -4.29 -5.55
C ILE A 84 4.22 -2.90 -4.97
N ALA A 85 4.85 -1.86 -5.53
CA ALA A 85 4.78 -0.52 -4.98
C ALA A 85 4.47 0.51 -6.07
N ASP A 86 3.79 1.61 -5.73
CA ASP A 86 3.67 2.75 -6.64
C ASP A 86 4.71 3.84 -6.33
N ALA A 87 5.19 4.51 -7.36
CA ALA A 87 6.12 5.63 -7.22
C ALA A 87 5.83 6.72 -8.25
N GLY A 88 6.17 7.97 -7.88
CA GLY A 88 6.29 9.03 -8.88
C GLY A 88 7.58 8.83 -9.69
N PRO A 89 7.69 9.38 -10.91
CA PRO A 89 8.83 9.12 -11.81
C PRO A 89 10.21 9.39 -11.19
N LYS A 90 10.31 10.40 -10.33
CA LYS A 90 11.54 10.77 -9.64
C LYS A 90 11.92 9.84 -8.48
N ASP A 91 10.97 9.08 -7.97
CA ASP A 91 11.11 8.27 -6.76
C ASP A 91 11.20 6.76 -7.09
N GLU A 92 11.12 6.36 -8.37
CA GLU A 92 11.11 4.95 -8.76
C GLU A 92 12.34 4.20 -8.27
N GLN A 93 13.53 4.78 -8.50
CA GLN A 93 14.79 4.16 -8.07
C GLN A 93 14.86 4.02 -6.55
N LEU A 94 14.43 5.06 -5.81
CA LEU A 94 14.36 5.00 -4.36
C LEU A 94 13.49 3.83 -3.88
N VAL A 95 12.32 3.63 -4.49
CA VAL A 95 11.40 2.56 -4.09
C VAL A 95 11.97 1.17 -4.41
N TYR A 96 12.73 1.02 -5.50
CA TYR A 96 13.48 -0.21 -5.77
C TYR A 96 14.58 -0.44 -4.73
N ASP A 97 15.37 0.59 -4.39
CA ASP A 97 16.46 0.50 -3.42
C ASP A 97 15.96 0.13 -2.01
N VAL A 98 14.76 0.59 -1.67
CA VAL A 98 14.04 0.25 -0.42
C VAL A 98 13.51 -1.20 -0.42
N GLY A 99 13.45 -1.85 -1.58
CA GLY A 99 13.25 -3.30 -1.71
C GLY A 99 12.04 -3.74 -2.51
N ALA A 100 11.32 -2.85 -3.20
CA ALA A 100 10.19 -3.26 -4.02
C ALA A 100 10.62 -4.21 -5.15
N ASP A 101 9.84 -5.27 -5.41
CA ASP A 101 10.10 -6.19 -6.52
C ASP A 101 9.56 -5.65 -7.86
N VAL A 102 8.50 -4.85 -7.79
CA VAL A 102 7.86 -4.21 -8.94
C VAL A 102 7.45 -2.80 -8.55
N VAL A 103 7.85 -1.81 -9.33
CA VAL A 103 7.38 -0.43 -9.19
C VAL A 103 6.43 -0.08 -10.33
N LEU A 104 5.25 0.41 -9.97
CA LEU A 104 4.25 0.91 -10.90
C LEU A 104 4.27 2.45 -10.91
N PRO A 105 4.19 3.09 -12.09
CA PRO A 105 4.02 4.52 -12.17
C PRO A 105 2.73 4.94 -11.46
N ARG A 106 2.82 5.94 -10.58
CA ARG A 106 1.66 6.52 -9.91
C ARG A 106 0.80 7.25 -10.94
N GLY A 107 -0.45 6.83 -11.08
CA GLY A 107 -1.42 7.45 -11.98
C GLY A 107 -1.63 8.93 -11.68
N VAL A 108 -1.98 9.71 -12.70
CA VAL A 108 -2.23 11.15 -12.55
C VAL A 108 -3.64 11.32 -11.96
N PRO A 109 -3.84 12.10 -10.88
CA PRO A 109 -5.18 12.35 -10.35
C PRO A 109 -6.09 12.93 -11.44
N GLY A 110 -7.07 12.14 -11.88
CA GLY A 110 -8.01 12.52 -12.94
C GLY A 110 -7.77 11.90 -14.33
N ASP A 111 -6.74 11.07 -14.54
CA ASP A 111 -6.46 10.46 -15.85
C ASP A 111 -7.47 9.40 -16.31
N GLY A 112 -8.42 9.03 -15.43
CA GLY A 112 -9.56 8.21 -15.80
C GLY A 112 -9.19 6.84 -16.35
N THR A 113 -8.00 6.30 -15.99
CA THR A 113 -7.60 4.93 -16.31
C THR A 113 -8.45 3.92 -15.52
N LYS A 114 -9.75 3.88 -15.82
CA LYS A 114 -10.63 2.76 -15.50
C LYS A 114 -10.17 1.60 -16.37
N GLU A 115 -9.31 0.75 -15.82
CA GLU A 115 -8.95 -0.50 -16.46
C GLU A 115 -10.22 -1.33 -16.71
N GLY A 116 -10.71 -1.25 -17.94
CA GLY A 116 -10.88 -2.44 -18.76
C GLY A 116 -11.85 -3.50 -18.28
N GLY A 117 -12.91 -3.15 -17.55
CA GLY A 117 -14.08 -4.01 -17.33
C GLY A 117 -14.87 -4.29 -18.62
N ARG A 118 -14.23 -4.76 -19.70
CA ARG A 118 -14.91 -5.33 -20.87
C ARG A 118 -15.44 -6.72 -20.49
N ARG A 119 -16.52 -6.75 -19.71
CA ARG A 119 -17.47 -7.87 -19.74
C ARG A 119 -17.88 -8.04 -21.20
N ARG A 120 -17.35 -9.06 -21.87
CA ARG A 120 -17.84 -9.55 -23.15
C ARG A 120 -19.28 -10.02 -22.95
N ARG A 121 -20.23 -9.09 -23.01
CA ARG A 121 -21.65 -9.40 -23.22
C ARG A 121 -21.74 -10.04 -24.59
N ARG A 122 -21.66 -11.38 -24.65
CA ARG A 122 -22.12 -12.16 -25.80
C ARG A 122 -23.59 -11.84 -26.00
N THR A 123 -23.88 -10.94 -26.92
CA THR A 123 -25.22 -10.68 -27.42
C THR A 123 -25.65 -11.92 -28.20
N ARG A 124 -26.43 -12.78 -27.55
CA ARG A 124 -27.22 -13.81 -28.23
C ARG A 124 -28.32 -13.08 -29.01
N ARG A 125 -27.97 -12.61 -30.22
CA ARG A 125 -28.94 -12.11 -31.20
C ARG A 125 -29.82 -13.28 -31.63
N HIS A 126 -30.94 -13.47 -30.93
CA HIS A 126 -32.05 -14.23 -31.48
C HIS A 126 -32.96 -13.24 -32.20
N ARG A 127 -32.78 -13.11 -33.51
CA ARG A 127 -33.64 -12.31 -34.38
C ARG A 127 -34.12 -13.18 -35.55
N GLY A 128 -35.44 -13.25 -35.69
CA GLY A 128 -36.15 -13.82 -36.83
C GLY A 128 -36.76 -15.18 -36.49
N ARG A 129 -38.07 -15.39 -36.54
CA ARG A 129 -39.03 -14.85 -37.51
C ARG A 129 -40.44 -14.76 -36.90
N ARG A 130 -41.05 -13.58 -36.98
CA ARG A 130 -42.50 -13.42 -37.08
C ARG A 130 -42.86 -13.41 -38.57
N ARG A 131 -43.76 -14.29 -38.99
CA ARG A 131 -44.67 -14.15 -40.15
C ARG A 131 -45.97 -14.85 -39.72
N ALA A 132 -47.00 -14.09 -39.38
CA ALA A 132 -48.04 -13.57 -40.26
C ALA A 132 -49.21 -14.56 -40.39
N ARG A 133 -50.33 -14.16 -39.76
CA ARG A 133 -51.69 -14.71 -39.83
C ARG A 133 -52.14 -15.05 -41.26
N ARG A 134 -53.06 -16.02 -41.38
CA ARG A 134 -54.31 -15.97 -42.17
C ARG A 134 -55.25 -17.17 -41.82
N PRO A 135 -56.55 -17.18 -42.18
CA PRO A 135 -57.65 -17.44 -41.22
C PRO A 135 -58.70 -18.53 -41.63
N ARG A 136 -59.66 -18.75 -40.70
CA ARG A 136 -61.07 -19.23 -40.83
C ARG A 136 -61.41 -20.72 -41.06
N GLY A 137 -62.49 -21.14 -40.35
CA GLY A 137 -63.43 -22.24 -40.64
C GLY A 137 -62.98 -23.59 -40.10
N THR A 138 -63.76 -24.39 -39.38
CA THR A 138 -65.21 -24.50 -39.13
C THR A 138 -65.44 -25.00 -37.71
#